data_AF-A0A9W5X2V5-F1
#
_entry.id   AF-A0A9W5X2V5-F1
#
_cell.length_a   1.000
_cell.length_b   1.000
_cell.length_c   1.000
_cell.angle_alpha   90.00
_cell.angle_beta   90.00
_cell.angle_gamma   90.00
#
_symmetry.space_group_name_H-M   'P 1'
#
loop_
_entity.id
_entity.type
_entity.pdbx_description
1 polymer ?
#
loop_
_entity_poly.entity_id
_entity_poly.type
_entity_poly.pdbx_seq_one_letter_code
_entity_poly.pdbx_strand_id
1 'polypeptide(L)'
;MGEIARVDLEQLRSLADRVTAAAGDVTELRPTALGDGLIGSAAAAAVAGQPLSDRIAEAAAGLRGWAQAARQSADALEQADRAHTGRFPVR
;
A
#
# COMPACT_ATOMS: atom_id res chain seq x y z
N MET A 1 5.48 -28.29 19.71
CA MET A 1 4.58 -28.42 18.54
C MET A 1 4.36 -27.01 18.00
N GLY A 2 5.26 -26.57 17.12
CA GLY A 2 5.21 -25.22 16.54
C GLY A 2 4.32 -25.26 15.32
N GLU A 3 3.10 -24.76 15.46
CA GLU A 3 2.28 -24.41 14.31
C GLU A 3 2.96 -23.21 13.66
N ILE A 4 3.83 -23.47 12.68
CA ILE A 4 4.26 -22.41 11.76
C ILE A 4 2.97 -21.99 11.10
N ALA A 5 2.42 -20.86 11.54
CA ALA A 5 1.29 -20.22 10.90
C ALA A 5 1.63 -20.18 9.41
N ARG A 6 1.00 -21.06 8.62
CA ARG A 6 1.15 -21.06 7.17
C ARG A 6 0.59 -19.72 6.77
N VAL A 7 1.49 -18.76 6.53
CA VAL A 7 1.12 -17.48 5.94
C VAL A 7 0.48 -17.87 4.62
N ASP A 8 -0.82 -17.65 4.52
CA ASP A 8 -1.53 -17.83 3.27
C ASP A 8 -1.00 -16.77 2.30
N LEU A 9 -0.05 -17.19 1.46
CA LEU A 9 0.64 -16.32 0.52
C LEU A 9 -0.34 -15.72 -0.50
N GLU A 10 -1.44 -16.42 -0.78
CA GLU A 10 -2.51 -15.93 -1.63
C GLU A 10 -3.28 -14.80 -0.93
N GLN A 11 -3.64 -14.98 0.35
CA GLN A 11 -4.24 -13.90 1.14
C GLN A 11 -3.31 -12.68 1.27
N LEU A 12 -2.01 -12.88 1.46
CA LEU A 12 -1.04 -11.79 1.54
C LEU A 12 -0.95 -11.01 0.22
N ARG A 13 -0.88 -11.71 -0.91
CA ARG A 13 -0.91 -11.09 -2.25
C ARG A 13 -2.22 -10.34 -2.49
N SER A 14 -3.35 -10.96 -2.17
CA SER A 14 -4.68 -10.35 -2.27
C SER A 14 -4.80 -9.06 -1.44
N LEU A 15 -4.26 -9.06 -0.22
CA LEU A 15 -4.23 -7.86 0.61
C LEU A 15 -3.32 -6.77 0.03
N ALA A 16 -2.15 -7.14 -0.49
CA ALA A 16 -1.26 -6.20 -1.18
C ALA A 16 -1.94 -5.54 -2.39
N ASP A 17 -2.73 -6.30 -3.14
CA ASP A 17 -3.49 -5.78 -4.28
C ASP A 17 -4.55 -4.77 -3.84
N ARG A 18 -5.33 -5.10 -2.79
CA ARG A 18 -6.33 -4.18 -2.23
C ARG A 18 -5.71 -2.89 -1.71
N VAL A 19 -4.57 -2.97 -1.02
CA VAL A 19 -3.86 -1.79 -0.51
C VAL A 19 -3.30 -0.92 -1.65
N THR A 20 -2.83 -1.56 -2.72
CA THR A 20 -2.38 -0.84 -3.92
C THR A 20 -3.53 -0.10 -4.60
N ALA A 21 -4.71 -0.72 -4.71
CA ALA A 21 -5.92 -0.09 -5.23
C ALA A 21 -6.35 1.09 -4.37
N ALA A 22 -6.43 0.91 -3.04
CA ALA A 22 -6.77 1.99 -2.11
C ALA A 22 -5.79 3.16 -2.17
N ALA A 23 -4.50 2.91 -2.40
CA ALA A 23 -3.52 3.97 -2.63
C ALA A 23 -3.82 4.75 -3.91
N GLY A 24 -4.34 4.10 -4.95
CA GLY A 24 -4.86 4.74 -6.15
C GLY A 24 -6.01 5.69 -5.82
N ASP A 25 -7.05 5.17 -5.19
CA ASP A 25 -8.25 5.94 -4.81
C ASP A 25 -7.92 7.17 -3.96
N VAL A 26 -7.00 7.02 -2.99
CA VAL A 26 -6.52 8.13 -2.14
C VAL A 26 -5.83 9.22 -2.96
N THR A 27 -5.11 8.85 -4.03
CA THR A 27 -4.44 9.83 -4.90
C THR A 27 -5.44 10.57 -5.78
N GLU A 28 -6.56 9.94 -6.12
CA GLU A 28 -7.64 10.53 -6.92
C GLU A 28 -8.51 11.51 -6.12
N LEU A 29 -8.55 11.38 -4.78
CA LEU A 29 -9.21 12.30 -3.86
C LEU A 29 -8.54 13.68 -3.74
N ARG A 30 -7.90 14.19 -4.79
CA ARG A 30 -7.27 15.51 -4.78
C ARG A 30 -8.29 16.57 -4.33
N PRO A 31 -7.93 17.43 -3.36
CA PRO A 31 -8.78 18.55 -2.98
C PRO A 31 -9.12 19.37 -4.22
N THR A 32 -10.42 19.58 -4.48
CA THR A 32 -10.85 20.49 -5.55
C THR A 32 -10.21 21.84 -5.30
N ALA A 33 -9.58 22.43 -6.33
CA ALA A 33 -9.03 23.77 -6.23
C ALA A 33 -10.12 24.72 -5.73
N LEU A 34 -9.76 25.60 -4.80
CA LEU A 34 -10.66 26.64 -4.35
C LEU A 34 -11.07 27.47 -5.57
N GLY A 35 -12.38 27.59 -5.81
CA GLY A 35 -12.88 28.42 -6.91
C GLY A 35 -12.48 29.89 -6.71
N ASP A 36 -12.35 30.62 -7.81
CA ASP A 36 -11.84 32.01 -7.83
C ASP A 36 -12.61 32.97 -6.89
N GLY A 37 -13.87 32.66 -6.57
CA GLY A 37 -14.69 33.41 -5.62
C GLY A 37 -14.22 33.34 -4.15
N LEU A 38 -13.26 32.47 -3.82
CA LEU A 38 -12.72 32.32 -2.45
C LEU A 38 -11.36 32.99 -2.26
N ILE A 39 -10.79 33.63 -3.30
CA ILE A 39 -9.51 34.33 -3.24
C ILE A 39 -9.58 35.43 -2.17
N GLY A 40 -8.58 35.47 -1.28
CA GLY A 40 -8.49 36.45 -0.19
C GLY A 40 -9.33 36.12 1.06
N SER A 41 -10.10 35.02 1.04
CA SER A 41 -10.83 34.57 2.23
C SER A 41 -9.90 33.92 3.27
N ALA A 42 -10.34 33.90 4.54
CA ALA A 42 -9.67 33.16 5.60
C ALA A 42 -9.57 31.66 5.29
N ALA A 43 -10.56 31.11 4.56
CA ALA A 43 -10.54 29.71 4.10
C ALA A 43 -9.41 29.47 3.08
N ALA A 44 -9.19 30.39 2.13
CA ALA A 44 -8.08 30.30 1.19
C ALA A 44 -6.72 30.41 1.88
N ALA A 45 -6.59 31.29 2.88
CA ALA A 45 -5.37 31.41 3.68
C ALA A 45 -5.09 30.12 4.49
N ALA A 46 -6.11 29.49 5.06
CA ALA A 46 -5.98 28.24 5.81
C ALA A 46 -5.53 27.07 4.94
N VAL A 47 -6.09 26.93 3.72
CA VAL A 47 -5.70 25.88 2.76
C VAL A 47 -4.30 26.13 2.20
N ALA A 48 -3.90 27.38 1.96
CA ALA A 48 -2.55 27.72 1.49
C ALA A 48 -1.44 27.29 2.47
N GLY A 49 -1.76 27.22 3.77
CA GLY A 49 -0.81 26.83 4.82
C GLY A 49 -0.63 25.32 5.02
N GLN A 50 -1.44 24.48 4.38
CA GLN A 50 -1.36 23.02 4.52
C GLN A 50 -1.35 22.35 3.15
N PRO A 51 -0.18 21.86 2.67
CA PRO A 51 -0.11 21.05 1.46
C PRO A 51 -0.66 19.65 1.76
N LEU A 52 -1.98 19.56 1.93
CA LEU A 52 -2.71 18.32 2.13
C LEU A 52 -2.44 17.34 0.97
N SER A 53 -2.28 17.86 -0.24
CA SER A 53 -1.89 17.11 -1.43
C SER A 53 -0.57 16.34 -1.25
N ASP A 54 0.44 16.96 -0.63
CA ASP A 54 1.75 16.33 -0.43
C ASP A 54 1.65 15.20 0.60
N ARG A 55 0.87 15.41 1.67
CA ARG A 55 0.60 14.36 2.67
C ARG A 55 -0.19 13.19 2.11
N ILE A 56 -1.18 13.46 1.25
CA ILE A 56 -1.95 12.43 0.54
C ILE A 56 -1.02 11.62 -0.36
N ALA A 57 -0.13 12.30 -1.09
CA ALA A 57 0.87 11.64 -1.94
C ALA A 57 1.84 10.78 -1.13
N GLU A 58 2.31 11.27 0.02
CA GLU A 58 3.19 10.53 0.93
C GLU A 58 2.50 9.28 1.50
N ALA A 59 1.25 9.42 1.97
CA ALA A 59 0.47 8.30 2.46
C ALA A 59 0.25 7.23 1.37
N ALA A 60 -0.12 7.65 0.16
CA ALA A 60 -0.27 6.74 -0.98
C ALA A 60 1.04 6.05 -1.35
N ALA A 61 2.18 6.75 -1.27
CA ALA A 61 3.50 6.16 -1.49
C ALA A 61 3.83 5.10 -0.42
N GLY A 62 3.55 5.38 0.85
CA GLY A 62 3.74 4.42 1.95
C GLY A 62 2.92 3.14 1.77
N LEU A 63 1.65 3.28 1.38
CA LEU A 63 0.77 2.13 1.09
C LEU A 63 1.30 1.26 -0.06
N ARG A 64 1.77 1.88 -1.14
CA ARG A 64 2.38 1.17 -2.27
C ARG A 64 3.68 0.47 -1.86
N GLY A 65 4.52 1.13 -1.05
CA GLY A 65 5.75 0.54 -0.52
C GLY A 65 5.48 -0.70 0.33
N TRP A 66 4.49 -0.63 1.22
CA TRP A 66 4.06 -1.78 2.02
C TRP A 66 3.56 -2.93 1.13
N ALA A 67 2.69 -2.65 0.15
CA ALA A 67 2.15 -3.67 -0.74
C ALA A 67 3.25 -4.36 -1.56
N GLN A 68 4.24 -3.60 -2.03
CA GLN A 68 5.40 -4.14 -2.73
C GLN A 68 6.23 -5.06 -1.83
N ALA A 69 6.51 -4.65 -0.58
CA ALA A 69 7.24 -5.47 0.37
C ALA A 69 6.50 -6.77 0.72
N ALA A 70 5.18 -6.72 0.83
CA ALA A 70 4.34 -7.89 1.06
C ALA A 70 4.43 -8.91 -0.08
N ARG A 71 4.36 -8.46 -1.35
CA ARG A 71 4.51 -9.34 -2.52
C ARG A 71 5.90 -9.98 -2.58
N GLN A 72 6.96 -9.20 -2.38
CA GLN A 72 8.34 -9.72 -2.37
C GLN A 72 8.54 -10.76 -1.25
N SER A 73 7.95 -10.52 -0.09
CA SER A 73 7.99 -11.47 1.03
C SER A 73 7.26 -12.76 0.68
N ALA A 74 6.10 -12.68 0.03
CA ALA A 74 5.36 -13.85 -0.43
C ALA A 74 6.17 -14.68 -1.45
N ASP A 75 6.80 -14.03 -2.42
CA ASP A 75 7.62 -14.68 -3.44
C ASP A 75 8.86 -15.36 -2.83
N ALA A 76 9.51 -14.70 -1.86
CA ALA A 76 10.65 -15.26 -1.15
C ALA A 76 10.27 -16.50 -0.32
N LEU A 77 9.14 -16.48 0.36
CA LEU A 77 8.62 -17.62 1.11
C LEU A 77 8.27 -18.79 0.19
N GLU A 78 7.57 -18.53 -0.93
CA GLU A 78 7.24 -19.57 -1.91
C GLU A 78 8.50 -20.21 -2.52
N GLN A 79 9.52 -19.40 -2.80
CA GLN A 79 10.80 -19.90 -3.31
C GLN A 79 11.54 -20.77 -2.28
N ALA A 80 11.49 -20.38 -1.00
CA ALA A 80 12.07 -21.17 0.09
C ALA A 80 11.36 -22.52 0.26
N ASP A 81 10.02 -22.54 0.20
CA ASP A 81 9.22 -23.76 0.30
C ASP A 81 9.46 -24.72 -0.87
N ARG A 82 9.57 -24.20 -2.10
CA ARG A 82 9.93 -25.00 -3.29
C ARG A 82 11.32 -25.60 -3.16
N ALA A 83 12.30 -24.83 -2.69
CA ALA A 83 13.67 -25.32 -2.48
C ALA A 83 13.76 -26.37 -1.37
N HIS A 84 12.95 -26.26 -0.32
CA HIS A 84 12.89 -27.23 0.77
C HIS A 84 12.24 -28.54 0.31
N THR A 85 11.11 -28.47 -0.38
CA THR A 85 10.38 -29.64 -0.90
C THR A 85 11.20 -30.39 -1.96
N GLY A 86 11.93 -29.67 -2.81
CA GLY A 86 12.83 -30.29 -3.80
C GLY A 86 14.04 -31.02 -3.21
N ARG A 87 14.44 -30.73 -1.96
CA ARG A 87 15.54 -31.40 -1.27
C ARG A 87 15.14 -32.69 -0.56
N PHE A 88 13.88 -32.85 -0.21
CA PHE A 88 13.34 -34.03 0.46
C PHE A 88 12.23 -34.65 -0.39
N PRO A 89 12.54 -35.39 -1.46
CA PRO A 89 11.53 -36.21 -2.11
C PRO A 89 11.03 -37.23 -1.08
N VAL A 90 9.76 -37.07 -0.70
CA VAL A 90 9.06 -38.04 0.15
C VAL A 90 9.09 -39.38 -0.59
N ARG A 91 9.72 -40.37 0.06
CA ARG A 91 9.80 -41.75 -0.41
C ARG A 91 8.52 -42.50 -0.09
#